data_AF-A0A3D4K931-F1
#
_entry.id   AF-A0A3D4K931-F1
#
_cell.length_a   1.000
_cell.length_b   1.000
_cell.length_c   1.000
_cell.angle_alpha   90.00
_cell.angle_beta   90.00
_cell.angle_gamma   90.00
#
_symmetry.space_group_name_H-M   'P 1'
#
loop_
_entity.id
_entity.type
_entity.pdbx_description
1 polymer ?
#
loop_
_entity_poly.entity_id
_entity_poly.type
_entity_poly.pdbx_seq_one_letter_code
_entity_poly.pdbx_strand_id
1 'polypeptide(L)' 'MALNKCDFLSEEEIAEKTKLLKEKVKAEVYPISAIAGQGVETVLRKLNQIVKKAKEKEKKEQKAEEKE' A
#
# COMPACT_ATOMS: atom_id res chain seq x y z
N MET A 1 -1.70 1.07 -3.68
CA MET A 1 -0.92 1.82 -4.68
C MET A 1 -0.60 3.19 -4.12
N ALA A 2 0.57 3.77 -4.41
CA ALA A 2 0.95 5.08 -3.89
C ALA A 2 0.80 6.17 -4.96
N LEU A 3 0.16 7.29 -4.63
CA LEU A 3 0.15 8.52 -5.42
C LEU A 3 1.22 9.44 -4.84
N ASN A 4 2.36 9.58 -5.53
CA ASN A 4 3.52 10.30 -5.02
C ASN A 4 3.57 11.75 -5.50
N LYS A 5 4.41 12.57 -4.84
CA LYS A 5 4.63 14.00 -5.09
C LYS A 5 3.43 14.88 -4.75
N CYS A 6 2.65 14.49 -3.75
CA CYS A 6 1.50 15.27 -3.29
C CYS A 6 1.88 16.62 -2.65
N ASP A 7 3.15 16.85 -2.32
CA ASP A 7 3.67 18.13 -1.83
C ASP A 7 3.54 19.29 -2.82
N PHE A 8 3.40 18.98 -4.12
CA PHE A 8 3.17 19.97 -5.17
C PHE A 8 1.69 20.22 -5.47
N LEU A 9 0.78 19.52 -4.78
CA LEU A 9 -0.65 19.55 -5.06
C LEU A 9 -1.41 20.13 -3.88
N SER A 10 -2.51 20.80 -4.18
CA SER A 10 -3.51 21.18 -3.17
C SER A 10 -4.27 19.96 -2.64
N GLU A 11 -4.91 20.10 -1.48
CA GLU A 11 -5.72 19.02 -0.89
C GLU A 11 -6.88 18.60 -1.81
N GLU A 12 -7.47 19.55 -2.53
CA GLU A 12 -8.54 19.29 -3.50
C GLU A 12 -8.05 18.44 -4.68
N GLU A 13 -6.90 18.79 -5.25
CA GLU A 13 -6.28 18.03 -6.34
C GLU A 13 -5.85 16.62 -5.89
N ILE A 14 -5.35 16.49 -4.66
CA ILE A 14 -5.01 15.18 -4.08
C ILE A 14 -6.28 14.33 -3.96
N ALA A 15 -7.38 14.89 -3.45
CA ALA A 15 -8.64 14.18 -3.29
C ALA A 15 -9.22 13.72 -4.64
N GLU A 16 -9.26 14.61 -5.63
CA GLU A 16 -9.75 14.30 -6.97
C GLU A 16 -8.92 13.21 -7.65
N LYS A 17 -7.59 13.37 -7.69
CA LYS A 17 -6.68 12.40 -8.32
C LYS A 17 -6.71 11.06 -7.59
N THR A 18 -6.81 11.06 -6.26
CA THR A 18 -6.93 9.83 -5.46
C THR A 18 -8.22 9.09 -5.81
N LYS A 19 -9.35 9.80 -5.93
CA LYS A 19 -10.64 9.22 -6.31
C LYS A 19 -10.59 8.59 -7.70
N LEU A 20 -10.16 9.37 -8.70
CA LEU A 20 -10.05 8.91 -10.09
C LEU A 20 -9.16 7.67 -10.21
N LEU A 21 -8.04 7.65 -9.49
CA LEU A 21 -7.10 6.55 -9.52
C LEU A 21 -7.65 5.31 -8.80
N LYS A 22 -8.38 5.49 -7.70
CA LYS A 22 -9.04 4.41 -6.96
C LYS A 22 -10.10 3.72 -7.81
N GLU A 23 -10.89 4.48 -8.57
CA GLU A 23 -11.91 3.94 -9.48
C GLU A 23 -11.30 3.07 -10.60
N LYS A 24 -10.16 3.50 -11.17
CA LYS A 24 -9.50 2.77 -12.26
C LYS A 24 -8.77 1.51 -11.79
N VAL A 25 -8.05 1.60 -10.68
CA VAL A 25 -7.15 0.53 -10.24
C VAL A 25 -7.85 -0.48 -9.31
N LYS A 26 -9.06 -0.16 -8.84
CA LYS A 26 -9.85 -1.00 -7.91
C LYS A 26 -9.05 -1.44 -6.69
N ALA A 27 -8.08 -0.63 -6.31
CA ALA A 27 -7.18 -0.85 -5.19
C ALA A 27 -7.09 0.41 -4.35
N GLU A 28 -6.69 0.25 -3.10
CA GLU A 28 -6.49 1.39 -2.21
C GLU A 28 -5.33 2.27 -2.71
N VAL A 29 -5.57 3.58 -2.76
CA VAL A 29 -4.60 4.59 -3.19
C VAL A 29 -4.18 5.38 -1.96
N TYR A 30 -2.87 5.48 -1.73
CA TYR A 30 -2.27 6.20 -0.61
C TYR A 30 -1.57 7.44 -1.16
N PRO A 31 -2.09 8.66 -0.92
CA PRO A 31 -1.38 9.88 -1.24
C PRO A 31 -0.15 10.01 -0.34
N ILE A 32 1.01 10.26 -0.94
CA ILE A 32 2.29 10.41 -0.25
C ILE A 32 3.11 11.55 -0.83
N SER A 33 4.01 12.08 -0.01
CA SER A 33 5.17 12.82 -0.48
C SER A 33 6.41 12.18 0.11
N ALA A 34 7.19 11.50 -0.76
CA ALA A 34 8.43 10.88 -0.32
C ALA A 34 9.45 11.91 0.18
N ILE A 35 9.49 13.10 -0.43
CA ILE A 35 10.45 14.16 -0.08
C ILE A 35 10.06 14.88 1.22
N ALA A 36 8.75 15.11 1.44
CA ALA A 36 8.26 15.69 2.69
C ALA A 36 8.03 14.64 3.80
N GLY A 37 8.27 13.35 3.51
CA GLY A 37 8.02 12.24 4.43
C GLY A 37 6.54 11.96 4.74
N GLN A 38 5.61 12.64 4.08
CA GLN A 38 4.18 12.53 4.34
C GLN A 38 3.62 11.21 3.79
N GLY A 39 2.88 10.46 4.62
CA GLY A 39 2.17 9.23 4.24
C GLY A 39 3.05 8.01 3.97
N VAL A 40 4.38 8.16 3.94
CA VAL A 40 5.35 7.08 3.67
C VAL A 40 5.24 5.97 4.70
N GLU A 41 5.14 6.32 5.99
CA GLU A 41 5.05 5.33 7.07
C GLU A 41 3.82 4.42 6.93
N THR A 42 2.67 4.99 6.55
CA THR A 42 1.43 4.24 6.33
C THR A 42 1.62 3.17 5.25
N VAL A 43 2.26 3.52 4.14
CA VAL A 43 2.54 2.59 3.03
C VAL A 43 3.51 1.50 3.48
N LEU A 44 4.59 1.85 4.20
CA LEU A 44 5.56 0.88 4.70
C LEU A 44 4.95 -0.10 5.71
N ARG A 45 4.10 0.39 6.63
CA ARG A 45 3.37 -0.46 7.58
C ARG A 45 2.46 -1.45 6.85
N LYS A 46 1.74 -1.01 5.83
CA LYS A 46 0.86 -1.87 5.01
C LYS A 46 1.67 -2.93 4.26
N LEU A 47 2.78 -2.54 3.64
CA LEU A 47 3.68 -3.47 2.95
C LEU A 47 4.20 -4.54 3.90
N ASN A 48 4.66 -4.15 5.09
CA ASN A 48 5.16 -5.09 6.10
C ASN A 48 4.08 -6.09 6.53
N GLN A 49 2.82 -5.65 6.71
CA GLN A 49 1.70 -6.56 7.01
C GLN A 49 1.48 -7.59 5.90
N ILE A 50 1.54 -7.17 4.62
CA ILE A 50 1.37 -8.08 3.48
C ILE A 50 2.50 -9.11 3.45
N VAL A 51 3.76 -8.68 3.62
CA VAL A 51 4.92 -9.58 3.67
C VAL A 51 4.82 -10.57 4.82
N LYS A 52 4.39 -10.13 6.01
CA LYS A 52 4.18 -11.04 7.16
C LYS A 52 3.13 -12.10 6.85
N LYS A 53 1.98 -11.70 6.28
CA LYS A 53 0.92 -12.63 5.90
C LYS A 53 1.37 -13.64 4.85
N ALA A 54 2.16 -13.21 3.86
CA ALA A 54 2.72 -14.09 2.85
C ALA A 54 3.64 -15.14 3.50
N LYS A 55 4.57 -14.71 4.35
CA LYS A 55 5.48 -15.61 5.10
C LYS A 55 4.75 -16.59 6.02
N GLU A 56 3.67 -16.15 6.66
CA GLU A 56 2.84 -17.02 7.50
C GLU A 56 2.10 -18.08 6.67
N LYS A 57 1.67 -17.73 5.46
CA LYS A 57 1.02 -18.66 4.54
C LYS A 57 2.01 -19.72 4.04
N GLU A 58 3.18 -19.31 3.57
CA GLU A 58 4.26 -20.21 3.15
C GLU A 58 4.63 -21.23 4.25
N LYS A 59 4.78 -20.76 5.50
CA LYS A 59 5.08 -21.63 6.65
C LYS A 59 3.96 -22.63 6.97
N LYS A 60 2.69 -22.28 6.71
CA LYS A 60 1.56 -23.19 6.93
C LYS A 60 1.47 -24.25 5.85
N GLU A 61 1.73 -23.87 4.60
CA GLU A 61 1.76 -24.78 3.44
C GLU A 61 2.90 -25.81 3.61
N GLN A 62 4.11 -25.37 3.95
CA GLN A 62 5.24 -26.27 4.25
C GLN A 62 4.93 -27.28 5.35
N LYS A 63 4.30 -26.84 6.44
CA LYS A 63 3.91 -27.73 7.56
C LYS A 63 2.77 -28.69 7.23
N ALA A 64 1.99 -28.41 6.19
CA ALA A 64 0.93 -29.30 5.73
C ALA A 64 1.52 -30.39 4.82
N GLU A 65 2.44 -30.03 3.93
CA GLU A 65 3.18 -30.96 3.06
C GLU A 65 4.10 -31.90 3.86
N GLU A 66 4.69 -31.46 4.97
CA GLU A 66 5.50 -32.33 5.86
C GLU A 66 4.67 -33.33 6.70
N LYS A 67 3.34 -33.21 6.70
CA LYS A 67 2.43 -34.07 7.49
C LYS A 67 1.63 -35.06 6.66
N GLU A 68 1.71 -34.99 5.33
CA GLU A 68 1.25 -36.03 4.39
C GLU A 68 2.38 -37.04 4.12
#